data_AF-A0A450TMT7-F1
#
_entry.id   AF-A0A450TMT7-F1
#
_cell.length_a   1.000
_cell.length_b   1.000
_cell.length_c   1.000
_cell.angle_alpha   90.00
_cell.angle_beta   90.00
_cell.angle_gamma   90.00
#
_symmetry.space_group_name_H-M   'P 1'
#
loop_
_entity.id
_entity.type
_entity.pdbx_description
1 polymer ?
#
loop_
_entity_poly.entity_id
_entity_poly.type
_entity_poly.pdbx_seq_one_letter_code
_entity_poly.pdbx_strand_id
1 'polypeptide(L)'
;MSAILPISVRRLLYLESARVEFKASWDEKTTGLQVLHTLCAFANDFQNLGGGYIVIGVAASQGQAILPPAGLDPNTIEDVQRWVRGKCNTLDPVCQPVISPERIEGKHVLVIWAPGSETRVHWAPRTFEKGAERRAYIQIGAETVEAKGELQTRLLQLTAKVPFDDRRTQQAWIL
;
A
#
# COMPACT_ATOMS: atom_id res chain seq x y z
N MET A 1 -16.98 12.61 6.30
CA MET A 1 -16.20 11.39 5.99
C MET A 1 -15.69 11.57 4.57
N SER A 2 -14.42 11.28 4.30
CA SER A 2 -13.99 11.19 2.89
C SER A 2 -14.77 10.06 2.23
N ALA A 3 -15.46 10.35 1.13
CA ALA A 3 -16.36 9.41 0.46
C ALA A 3 -15.61 8.26 -0.24
N ILE A 4 -14.27 8.32 -0.27
CA ILE A 4 -13.42 7.47 -1.12
C ILE A 4 -12.77 6.33 -0.31
N LEU A 5 -12.64 6.48 1.01
CA LEU A 5 -11.98 5.48 1.87
C LEU A 5 -12.98 4.54 2.57
N PRO A 6 -12.70 3.22 2.67
CA PRO A 6 -13.58 2.28 3.37
C PRO A 6 -13.65 2.48 4.88
N ILE A 7 -12.64 3.12 5.48
CA ILE A 7 -12.58 3.40 6.92
C ILE A 7 -12.24 4.87 7.18
N SER A 8 -12.73 5.39 8.31
CA SER A 8 -12.44 6.76 8.71
C SER A 8 -10.95 6.96 9.01
N VAL A 9 -10.39 8.07 8.56
CA VAL A 9 -9.00 8.47 8.83
C VAL A 9 -8.68 8.47 10.32
N ARG A 10 -9.60 8.93 11.19
CA ARG A 10 -9.41 8.91 12.65
C ARG A 10 -9.08 7.53 13.21
N ARG A 11 -9.62 6.46 12.61
CA ARG A 11 -9.36 5.07 13.03
C ARG A 11 -7.96 4.60 12.59
N LEU A 12 -7.44 5.16 11.50
CA LEU A 12 -6.08 4.87 11.04
C LEU A 12 -5.03 5.43 12.01
N LEU A 13 -5.28 6.61 12.60
CA LEU A 13 -4.31 7.34 13.42
C LEU A 13 -4.08 6.77 14.83
N TYR A 14 -4.52 5.54 15.11
CA TYR A 14 -4.37 4.95 16.43
C TYR A 14 -2.99 4.29 16.62
N LEU A 15 -2.67 3.32 15.77
CA LEU A 15 -1.45 2.53 15.87
C LEU A 15 -1.08 1.94 14.50
N GLU A 16 0.20 1.95 14.18
CA GLU A 16 0.75 1.14 13.10
C GLU A 16 0.44 -0.33 13.33
N SER A 17 0.21 -1.03 12.23
CA SER A 17 -0.20 -2.42 12.26
C SER A 17 0.10 -3.07 10.91
N ALA A 18 -0.24 -4.35 10.78
CA ALA A 18 -0.20 -5.05 9.50
C ALA A 18 -1.05 -4.42 8.39
N ARG A 19 -1.86 -3.41 8.72
CA ARG A 19 -2.70 -2.69 7.76
C ARG A 19 -2.45 -1.18 7.73
N VAL A 20 -1.57 -0.63 8.56
CA VAL A 20 -1.37 0.81 8.65
C VAL A 20 0.12 1.10 8.83
N GLU A 21 0.69 1.87 7.90
CA GLU A 21 2.06 2.34 7.94
C GLU A 21 2.09 3.88 7.86
N PHE A 22 2.86 4.52 8.73
CA PHE A 22 2.98 5.98 8.78
C PHE A 22 4.30 6.45 8.16
N LYS A 23 4.26 7.57 7.45
CA LYS A 23 5.44 8.26 6.91
C LYS A 23 5.37 9.73 7.28
N ALA A 24 6.38 10.23 7.99
CA ALA A 24 6.41 11.61 8.47
C ALA A 24 6.50 12.64 7.34
N SER A 25 7.23 12.31 6.28
CA SER A 25 7.56 13.22 5.17
C SER A 25 7.62 12.47 3.84
N TRP A 26 7.73 13.23 2.75
CA TRP A 26 7.86 12.71 1.40
C TRP A 26 9.23 13.06 0.80
N ASP A 27 9.88 12.05 0.24
CA ASP A 27 10.99 12.17 -0.69
C ASP A 27 10.86 11.02 -1.70
N GLU A 28 10.96 11.34 -2.99
CA GLU A 28 10.68 10.37 -4.05
C GLU A 28 11.65 9.19 -4.08
N LYS A 29 12.92 9.41 -3.71
CA LYS A 29 13.97 8.40 -3.81
C LYS A 29 13.94 7.45 -2.61
N THR A 30 13.67 7.98 -1.43
CA THR A 30 13.67 7.24 -0.16
C THR A 30 12.26 6.81 0.23
N THR A 31 11.40 7.73 0.68
CA THR A 31 10.00 7.42 1.04
C THR A 31 9.22 6.83 -0.12
N GLY A 32 9.43 7.32 -1.34
CA GLY A 32 8.75 6.79 -2.53
C GLY A 32 9.04 5.30 -2.75
N LEU A 33 10.31 4.88 -2.63
CA LEU A 33 10.67 3.46 -2.75
C LEU A 33 10.03 2.62 -1.65
N GLN A 34 10.07 3.10 -0.41
CA GLN A 34 9.38 2.45 0.72
C GLN A 34 7.89 2.30 0.44
N VAL A 35 7.22 3.36 0.00
CA VAL A 35 5.80 3.36 -0.35
C VAL A 35 5.51 2.32 -1.44
N LEU A 36 6.33 2.22 -2.48
CA LEU A 36 6.13 1.22 -3.52
C LEU A 36 6.26 -0.23 -2.98
N HIS A 37 7.22 -0.47 -2.09
CA HIS A 37 7.38 -1.78 -1.44
C HIS A 37 6.21 -2.09 -0.51
N THR A 38 5.74 -1.12 0.28
CA THR A 38 4.57 -1.26 1.16
C THR A 38 3.29 -1.50 0.34
N LEU A 39 3.11 -0.84 -0.80
CA LEU A 39 1.98 -1.09 -1.69
C LEU A 39 2.01 -2.53 -2.26
N CYS A 40 3.18 -3.01 -2.66
CA CYS A 40 3.38 -4.40 -3.05
C CYS A 40 3.04 -5.38 -1.91
N ALA A 41 3.46 -5.06 -0.69
CA ALA A 41 3.15 -5.84 0.52
C ALA A 41 1.65 -5.91 0.82
N PHE A 42 0.96 -4.77 0.77
CA PHE A 42 -0.49 -4.72 0.99
C PHE A 42 -1.27 -5.43 -0.13
N ALA A 43 -0.84 -5.30 -1.38
CA ALA A 43 -1.45 -6.04 -2.50
C ALA A 43 -1.27 -7.56 -2.35
N ASN A 44 -0.11 -8.00 -1.85
CA ASN A 44 0.15 -9.43 -1.59
C ASN A 44 -0.67 -10.00 -0.43
N ASP A 45 -1.16 -9.15 0.47
CA ASP A 45 -2.10 -9.47 1.56
C ASP A 45 -1.79 -10.82 2.25
N PHE A 46 -0.54 -11.00 2.67
CA PHE A 46 -0.02 -12.29 3.15
C PHE A 46 -0.80 -12.89 4.33
N GLN A 47 -1.43 -12.04 5.13
CA GLN A 47 -2.26 -12.42 6.27
C GLN A 47 -3.77 -12.44 5.97
N ASN A 48 -4.18 -12.21 4.70
CA ASN A 48 -5.56 -12.08 4.24
C ASN A 48 -6.39 -11.07 5.06
N LEU A 49 -5.84 -9.87 5.26
CA LEU A 49 -6.46 -8.78 6.01
C LEU A 49 -7.20 -7.77 5.11
N GLY A 50 -7.22 -8.02 3.80
CA GLY A 50 -7.82 -7.13 2.80
C GLY A 50 -6.93 -5.94 2.45
N GLY A 51 -5.61 -6.08 2.56
CA GLY A 51 -4.64 -5.01 2.28
C GLY A 51 -4.54 -3.96 3.39
N GLY A 52 -4.10 -2.75 3.04
CA GLY A 52 -3.69 -1.75 4.03
C GLY A 52 -3.56 -0.31 3.53
N TYR A 53 -3.15 0.55 4.45
CA TYR A 53 -3.16 2.01 4.34
C TYR A 53 -1.77 2.56 4.65
N ILE A 54 -1.33 3.51 3.84
CA ILE A 54 -0.15 4.32 4.11
C ILE A 54 -0.66 5.74 4.40
N VAL A 55 -0.21 6.35 5.50
CA VAL A 55 -0.53 7.75 5.81
C VAL A 55 0.74 8.58 5.78
N ILE A 56 0.86 9.44 4.77
CA ILE A 56 2.01 10.33 4.57
C ILE A 56 1.71 11.70 5.18
N GLY A 57 2.70 12.28 5.86
CA GLY A 57 2.58 13.50 6.66
C GLY A 57 2.37 13.23 8.15
N VAL A 58 2.45 11.96 8.60
CA VAL A 58 2.23 11.56 10.00
C VAL A 58 3.48 10.85 10.51
N ALA A 59 4.08 11.37 11.57
CA ALA A 59 5.18 10.70 12.25
C ALA A 59 4.66 9.68 13.26
N ALA A 60 5.48 8.69 13.60
CA ALA A 60 5.17 7.67 14.59
C ALA A 60 6.21 7.65 15.71
N SER A 61 5.76 7.40 16.94
CA SER A 61 6.62 7.06 18.08
C SER A 61 6.08 5.78 18.72
N GLN A 62 6.92 4.74 18.82
CA GLN A 62 6.51 3.42 19.32
C GLN A 62 5.25 2.87 18.59
N GLY A 63 5.15 3.13 17.28
CA GLY A 63 4.01 2.75 16.44
C GLY A 63 2.77 3.62 16.59
N GLN A 64 2.72 4.58 17.52
CA GLN A 64 1.58 5.48 17.68
C GLN A 64 1.77 6.76 16.86
N ALA A 65 0.69 7.24 16.22
CA ALA A 65 0.72 8.50 15.47
C ALA A 65 1.01 9.68 16.40
N ILE A 66 1.92 10.55 16.00
CA ILE A 66 2.20 11.82 16.68
C ILE A 66 1.26 12.89 16.12
N LEU A 67 0.51 13.55 17.00
CA LEU A 67 -0.43 14.62 16.66
C LEU A 67 -0.03 15.95 17.36
N PRO A 68 -0.25 17.12 16.72
CA PRO A 68 -0.72 17.28 15.34
C PRO A 68 0.28 16.69 14.33
N PRO A 69 -0.19 16.22 13.16
CA PRO A 69 0.68 15.59 12.19
C PRO A 69 1.69 16.61 11.63
N ALA A 70 2.84 16.12 11.17
CA ALA A 70 3.85 16.96 10.52
C ALA A 70 3.25 17.73 9.33
N GLY A 71 2.40 17.04 8.57
CA GLY A 71 1.67 17.56 7.43
C GLY A 71 2.52 17.60 6.16
N LEU A 72 1.84 17.91 5.06
CA LEU A 72 2.42 18.07 3.74
C LEU A 72 2.01 19.41 3.14
N ASP A 73 2.90 20.00 2.34
CA ASP A 73 2.54 21.12 1.49
C ASP A 73 1.58 20.68 0.37
N PRO A 74 0.63 21.53 -0.05
CA PRO A 74 -0.32 21.18 -1.11
C PRO A 74 0.33 20.74 -2.43
N ASN A 75 1.44 21.37 -2.82
CA ASN A 75 2.17 21.00 -4.04
C ASN A 75 2.76 19.58 -3.93
N THR A 76 3.30 19.24 -2.75
CA THR A 76 3.83 17.90 -2.47
C THR A 76 2.75 16.83 -2.63
N ILE A 77 1.50 17.11 -2.26
CA ILE A 77 0.38 16.16 -2.42
C ILE A 77 0.12 15.84 -3.89
N GLU A 78 0.16 16.83 -4.78
CA GLU A 78 0.00 16.59 -6.21
C GLU A 78 1.16 15.76 -6.77
N ASP A 79 2.38 16.07 -6.35
CA ASP A 79 3.59 15.36 -6.78
C ASP A 79 3.57 13.90 -6.33
N VAL A 80 3.22 13.63 -5.06
CA VAL A 80 3.08 12.25 -4.55
C VAL A 80 2.03 11.49 -5.36
N GLN A 81 0.85 12.09 -5.62
CA GLN A 81 -0.20 11.43 -6.39
C GLN A 81 0.22 11.09 -7.82
N ARG A 82 0.95 11.99 -8.49
CA ARG A 82 1.47 11.74 -9.84
C ARG A 82 2.52 10.64 -9.82
N TRP A 83 3.44 10.71 -8.85
CA TRP A 83 4.51 9.76 -8.66
C TRP A 83 3.99 8.35 -8.39
N VAL A 84 3.06 8.20 -7.43
CA VAL A 84 2.50 6.90 -7.05
C VAL A 84 1.78 6.24 -8.22
N ARG A 85 0.92 6.97 -8.94
CA ARG A 85 0.22 6.44 -10.13
C ARG A 85 1.19 5.95 -11.20
N GLY A 86 2.26 6.70 -11.46
CA GLY A 86 3.28 6.33 -12.43
C GLY A 86 4.07 5.09 -12.02
N LYS A 87 4.54 5.06 -10.77
CA LYS A 87 5.40 3.98 -10.25
C LYS A 87 4.66 2.69 -9.95
N CYS A 88 3.36 2.74 -9.66
CA CYS A 88 2.54 1.54 -9.52
C CYS A 88 2.51 0.67 -10.79
N ASN A 89 2.76 1.25 -11.97
CA ASN A 89 2.91 0.49 -13.22
C ASN A 89 4.19 -0.36 -13.27
N THR A 90 5.14 -0.15 -12.35
CA THR A 90 6.31 -1.03 -12.18
C THR A 90 6.06 -2.13 -11.16
N LEU A 91 4.84 -2.28 -10.64
CA LEU A 91 4.41 -3.51 -9.97
C LEU A 91 4.00 -4.53 -11.04
N ASP A 92 4.18 -5.82 -10.73
CA ASP A 92 3.71 -6.91 -11.60
C ASP A 92 3.09 -8.03 -10.76
N PRO A 93 1.78 -8.29 -10.87
CA PRO A 93 0.81 -7.50 -11.64
C PRO A 93 0.72 -6.04 -11.19
N VAL A 94 0.13 -5.18 -12.02
CA VAL A 94 -0.08 -3.77 -11.64
C VAL A 94 -1.11 -3.69 -10.52
N CYS A 95 -0.83 -2.91 -9.47
CA CYS A 95 -1.77 -2.57 -8.42
C CYS A 95 -1.89 -1.04 -8.33
N GLN A 96 -3.09 -0.49 -8.50
CA GLN A 96 -3.34 0.95 -8.37
C GLN A 96 -4.09 1.21 -7.05
N PRO A 97 -3.50 1.99 -6.12
CA PRO A 97 -4.17 2.31 -4.87
C PRO A 97 -5.22 3.41 -5.05
N VAL A 98 -6.13 3.50 -4.09
CA VAL A 98 -6.97 4.68 -3.89
C VAL A 98 -6.17 5.71 -3.10
N ILE A 99 -6.07 6.94 -3.61
CA ILE A 99 -5.35 8.03 -2.95
C ILE A 99 -6.36 9.10 -2.53
N SER A 100 -6.34 9.46 -1.24
CA SER A 100 -7.25 10.44 -0.65
C SER A 100 -6.46 11.52 0.10
N PRO A 101 -6.42 12.76 -0.40
CA PRO A 101 -5.93 13.90 0.36
C PRO A 101 -6.87 14.20 1.53
N GLU A 102 -6.33 14.36 2.74
CA GLU A 102 -7.12 14.58 3.95
C GLU A 102 -6.59 15.78 4.74
N ARG A 103 -7.43 16.30 5.64
CA ARG A 103 -7.03 17.32 6.61
C ARG A 103 -7.24 16.81 8.03
N ILE A 104 -6.18 16.83 8.82
CA ILE A 104 -6.19 16.46 10.24
C ILE A 104 -5.62 17.66 11.01
N GLU A 105 -6.40 18.18 11.96
CA GLU A 105 -5.97 19.32 12.81
C GLU A 105 -5.39 20.49 12.00
N GLY A 106 -6.03 20.80 10.86
CA GLY A 106 -5.64 21.90 9.98
C GLY A 106 -4.48 21.60 9.02
N LYS A 107 -3.74 20.51 9.21
CA LYS A 107 -2.63 20.06 8.38
C LYS A 107 -3.09 19.11 7.28
N HIS A 108 -2.49 19.19 6.10
CA HIS A 108 -2.77 18.25 5.03
C HIS A 108 -1.97 16.96 5.20
N VAL A 109 -2.59 15.82 4.93
CA VAL A 109 -1.93 14.52 4.86
C VAL A 109 -2.42 13.78 3.61
N LEU A 110 -1.73 12.71 3.24
CA LEU A 110 -2.16 11.85 2.14
C LEU A 110 -2.38 10.43 2.64
N VAL A 111 -3.59 9.91 2.47
CA VAL A 111 -3.91 8.51 2.75
C VAL A 111 -3.90 7.73 1.44
N ILE A 112 -3.11 6.67 1.38
CA ILE A 112 -3.01 5.77 0.23
C ILE A 112 -3.52 4.40 0.68
N TRP A 113 -4.62 3.93 0.11
CA TRP A 113 -5.20 2.62 0.40
C TRP A 113 -4.94 1.65 -0.75
N ALA A 114 -4.25 0.55 -0.46
CA ALA A 114 -4.08 -0.57 -1.37
C ALA A 114 -4.94 -1.75 -0.90
N PRO A 115 -5.95 -2.18 -1.66
CA PRO A 115 -6.70 -3.39 -1.35
C PRO A 115 -5.82 -4.63 -1.54
N GLY A 116 -6.14 -5.69 -0.80
CA GLY A 116 -5.58 -7.02 -1.05
C GLY A 116 -5.95 -7.47 -2.46
N SER A 117 -4.99 -8.03 -3.19
CA SER A 117 -5.18 -8.42 -4.58
C SER A 117 -5.52 -9.90 -4.72
N GLU A 118 -6.56 -10.18 -5.48
CA GLU A 118 -6.93 -11.54 -5.91
C GLU A 118 -5.89 -12.16 -6.87
N THR A 119 -5.17 -11.34 -7.62
CA THR A 119 -4.13 -11.78 -8.58
C THR A 119 -2.72 -11.80 -7.98
N ARG A 120 -2.58 -12.01 -6.67
CA ARG A 120 -1.26 -12.24 -6.04
C ARG A 120 -0.54 -13.43 -6.72
N VAL A 121 0.79 -13.46 -6.80
CA VAL A 121 1.79 -12.59 -6.13
C VAL A 121 2.19 -11.37 -6.97
N HIS A 122 2.27 -10.22 -6.31
CA HIS A 122 2.81 -8.95 -6.81
C HIS A 122 4.31 -8.84 -6.53
N TRP A 123 5.03 -8.25 -7.49
CA TRP A 123 6.47 -8.03 -7.47
C TRP A 123 6.80 -6.55 -7.74
N ALA A 124 7.67 -5.97 -6.93
CA ALA A 124 8.18 -4.61 -7.09
C ALA A 124 9.68 -4.62 -7.43
N PRO A 125 10.20 -3.63 -8.16
CA PRO A 125 11.64 -3.48 -8.33
C PRO A 125 12.30 -3.15 -6.98
N ARG A 126 13.46 -3.74 -6.71
CA ARG A 126 14.18 -3.54 -5.45
C ARG A 126 14.70 -2.11 -5.31
N THR A 127 15.08 -1.48 -6.42
CA THR A 127 15.52 -0.08 -6.53
C THR A 127 14.91 0.55 -7.78
N PHE A 128 15.06 1.87 -7.98
CA PHE A 128 14.62 2.52 -9.23
C PHE A 128 15.61 2.45 -10.38
N GLU A 129 16.71 1.70 -10.22
CA GLU A 129 17.70 1.54 -11.27
C GLU A 129 17.16 0.68 -12.41
N LYS A 130 17.62 0.97 -13.63
CA LYS A 130 17.22 0.21 -14.81
C LYS A 130 17.73 -1.23 -14.69
N GLY A 131 16.83 -2.20 -14.85
CA GLY A 131 17.17 -3.62 -14.72
C GLY A 131 17.27 -4.11 -13.28
N ALA A 132 16.84 -3.31 -12.30
CA ALA A 132 16.76 -3.75 -10.91
C ALA A 132 15.94 -5.03 -10.77
N GLU A 133 16.44 -5.96 -9.95
CA GLU A 133 15.76 -7.20 -9.66
C GLU A 133 14.38 -6.94 -9.03
N ARG A 134 13.41 -7.77 -9.39
CA ARG A 134 12.06 -7.70 -8.81
C ARG A 134 11.94 -8.65 -7.63
N ARG A 135 11.21 -8.21 -6.60
CA ARG A 135 11.01 -8.92 -5.35
C ARG A 135 9.58 -8.76 -4.86
N ALA A 136 9.09 -9.80 -4.20
CA ALA A 136 7.82 -9.77 -3.50
C ALA A 136 8.07 -9.21 -2.10
N TYR A 137 7.14 -8.39 -1.64
CA TYR A 137 7.15 -7.81 -0.29
C TYR A 137 5.87 -8.24 0.43
N ILE A 138 5.92 -8.30 1.77
CA ILE A 138 4.79 -8.65 2.64
C ILE A 138 4.85 -7.83 3.93
N GLN A 139 3.70 -7.66 4.62
CA GLN A 139 3.69 -7.17 6.00
C GLN A 139 3.91 -8.28 7.01
N ILE A 140 4.81 -8.02 7.95
CA ILE A 140 4.94 -8.75 9.21
C ILE A 140 4.85 -7.73 10.34
N GLY A 141 3.76 -7.78 11.11
CA GLY A 141 3.48 -6.70 12.07
C GLY A 141 3.33 -5.37 11.34
N ALA A 142 4.00 -4.30 11.79
CA ALA A 142 3.97 -3.00 11.13
C ALA A 142 5.07 -2.82 10.05
N GLU A 143 5.86 -3.85 9.75
CA GLU A 143 7.04 -3.73 8.89
C GLU A 143 6.86 -4.37 7.52
N THR A 144 7.30 -3.64 6.49
CA THR A 144 7.44 -4.13 5.12
C THR A 144 8.74 -4.89 4.97
N VAL A 145 8.64 -6.18 4.67
CA VAL A 145 9.79 -7.07 4.51
C VAL A 145 9.80 -7.75 3.14
N GLU A 146 11.01 -7.99 2.62
CA GLU A 146 11.19 -8.79 1.41
C GLU A 146 10.86 -10.26 1.69
N ALA A 147 9.95 -10.85 0.91
CA ALA A 147 9.62 -12.27 1.05
C ALA A 147 10.73 -13.13 0.45
N LYS A 148 11.52 -13.79 1.30
CA LYS A 148 12.61 -14.72 0.94
C LYS A 148 12.40 -16.08 1.59
N GLY A 149 13.02 -17.11 1.01
CA GLY A 149 13.04 -18.47 1.57
C GLY A 149 11.63 -18.98 1.85
N GLU A 150 11.38 -19.40 3.09
CA GLU A 150 10.07 -19.94 3.49
C GLU A 150 8.91 -18.95 3.34
N LEU A 151 9.15 -17.65 3.58
CA LEU A 151 8.11 -16.62 3.41
C LEU A 151 7.67 -16.51 1.94
N GLN A 152 8.64 -16.58 1.02
CA GLN A 152 8.36 -16.56 -0.42
C GLN A 152 7.59 -17.82 -0.84
N THR A 153 8.04 -18.99 -0.41
CA THR A 153 7.36 -20.27 -0.68
C THR A 153 5.92 -20.24 -0.18
N ARG A 154 5.70 -19.76 1.05
CA ARG A 154 4.36 -19.63 1.63
C ARG A 154 3.50 -18.64 0.86
N LEU A 155 4.05 -17.48 0.48
CA LEU A 155 3.32 -16.48 -0.29
C LEU A 155 2.86 -17.04 -1.64
N LEU A 156 3.73 -17.78 -2.33
CA LEU A 156 3.38 -18.46 -3.58
C LEU A 156 2.30 -19.52 -3.38
N GLN A 157 2.33 -20.28 -2.28
CA GLN A 157 1.29 -21.27 -1.96
C GLN A 157 -0.09 -20.65 -1.69
N LEU A 158 -0.17 -19.39 -1.27
CA LEU A 158 -1.45 -18.67 -1.11
C LEU A 158 -2.16 -18.43 -2.45
N THR A 159 -1.42 -18.46 -3.56
CA THR A 159 -1.98 -18.29 -4.92
C THR A 159 -2.61 -19.58 -5.44
N ALA A 160 -2.01 -20.73 -5.12
CA ALA A 160 -2.48 -22.05 -5.55
C ALA A 160 -3.79 -22.48 -4.86
N LYS A 161 -4.19 -21.79 -3.79
CA LYS A 161 -5.37 -22.11 -2.98
C LYS A 161 -6.65 -21.37 -3.41
N VAL A 162 -6.62 -20.50 -4.41
CA VAL A 162 -7.86 -19.90 -4.95
C VAL A 162 -8.44 -20.88 -5.96
N PRO A 163 -9.56 -21.58 -5.67
CA PRO A 163 -10.16 -22.53 -6.59
C PRO A 163 -10.65 -21.81 -7.84
N PHE A 164 -10.71 -22.52 -8.95
CA PHE A 164 -11.12 -22.01 -10.25
C PHE A 164 -12.54 -21.39 -10.25
N ASP A 165 -13.40 -21.75 -9.30
CA ASP A 165 -14.82 -21.38 -9.20
C ASP A 165 -15.11 -19.92 -8.80
N ASP A 166 -14.17 -19.19 -8.17
CA ASP A 166 -14.41 -17.79 -7.75
C ASP A 166 -14.10 -16.76 -8.84
N ARG A 167 -13.66 -17.22 -10.03
CA ARG A 167 -13.59 -16.35 -11.21
C ARG A 167 -15.00 -16.15 -11.76
N ARG A 168 -15.76 -15.22 -11.17
CA ARG A 168 -17.04 -14.75 -11.71
C ARG A 168 -16.92 -14.57 -13.23
N THR A 169 -17.55 -15.47 -13.97
CA THR A 169 -17.68 -15.34 -15.41
C THR A 169 -18.69 -14.22 -15.66
N GLN A 170 -18.25 -13.06 -16.16
CA GLN A 170 -19.17 -12.13 -16.81
C GLN A 170 -19.56 -12.73 -18.16
N GLN A 171 -20.38 -13.78 -18.15
CA GLN A 171 -21.20 -14.10 -19.31
C GLN A 171 -22.47 -13.26 -19.18
N ALA A 172 -22.46 -12.11 -19.84
CA ALA A 172 -23.67 -11.39 -20.17
C ALA A 172 -24.48 -12.28 -21.12
N TRP A 173 -25.65 -12.74 -20.67
CA TRP A 173 -26.66 -13.31 -21.55
C TRP A 173 -27.55 -12.16 -22.00
N ILE A 174 -27.52 -11.89 -23.31
CA ILE A 174 -28.47 -11.01 -23.98
C ILE A 174 -29.71 -11.86 -24.25
N LEU A 175 -30.84 -11.49 -23.66
CA LEU A 175 -32.18 -11.67 -24.20
C LEU A 175 -33.01 -10.43 -23.88
#